data_AF-A0A380KA22-F1
#
_entry.id   AF-A0A380KA22-F1
#
_cell.length_a   1.000
_cell.length_b   1.000
_cell.length_c   1.000
_cell.angle_alpha   90.00
_cell.angle_beta   90.00
_cell.angle_gamma   90.00
#
_symmetry.space_group_name_H-M   'P 1'
#
loop_
_entity.id
_entity.type
_entity.pdbx_description
1 polymer ?
#
loop_
_entity_poly.entity_id
_entity_poly.type
_entity_poly.pdbx_seq_one_letter_code
_entity_poly.pdbx_strand_id
1 'polypeptide(L)'
;MYFRTKENAKGKVRYEVIEKYKDPLTGKWRTAVVSFTNTKNTPRARRQAERELKAKVDDLLDQFECCYDNKNFWSTQAKLV
;
A
#
# COMPACT_ATOMS: atom_id res chain seq x y z
N MET A 1 -2.88 -6.44 8.86
CA MET A 1 -1.72 -7.07 8.18
C MET A 1 -1.70 -8.59 8.36
N TYR A 2 -1.32 -9.36 7.33
CA TYR A 2 -1.01 -10.80 7.44
C TYR A 2 0.12 -11.23 6.49
N PHE A 3 0.78 -12.35 6.80
CA PHE A 3 1.85 -12.92 5.98
C PHE A 3 1.32 -14.03 5.08
N ARG A 4 1.80 -14.09 3.84
CA ARG A 4 1.52 -15.17 2.90
C ARG A 4 2.82 -15.70 2.31
N THR A 5 2.93 -17.01 2.22
CA THR A 5 4.02 -17.66 1.49
C THR A 5 3.47 -18.16 0.16
N LYS A 6 4.19 -17.89 -0.94
CA LYS A 6 3.90 -18.43 -2.26
C LYS A 6 5.11 -19.18 -2.78
N GLU A 7 4.86 -20.35 -3.34
CA GLU A 7 5.86 -21.11 -4.07
C GLU A 7 5.54 -21.05 -5.56
N ASN A 8 6.52 -20.68 -6.37
CA ASN A 8 6.39 -20.77 -7.82
C ASN A 8 6.68 -22.20 -8.28
N ALA A 9 6.17 -22.60 -9.45
CA ALA A 9 6.42 -23.91 -10.07
C ALA A 9 7.92 -24.29 -10.22
N LYS A 10 8.84 -23.32 -10.08
CA LYS A 10 10.30 -23.51 -10.09
C LYS A 10 10.91 -23.70 -8.68
N GLY A 11 10.10 -23.97 -7.65
CA GLY A 11 10.53 -24.15 -6.26
C GLY A 11 11.02 -22.87 -5.55
N LYS A 12 10.82 -21.69 -6.15
CA LYS A 12 11.22 -20.42 -5.53
C LYS A 12 10.14 -19.96 -4.57
N VAL A 13 10.48 -19.87 -3.28
CA VAL A 13 9.61 -19.36 -2.22
C VAL A 13 9.70 -17.83 -2.17
N ARG A 14 8.53 -17.19 -2.20
CA ARG A 14 8.34 -15.75 -1.97
C ARG A 14 7.48 -15.53 -0.74
N TYR A 15 7.89 -14.57 0.07
CA TYR A 15 7.12 -14.14 1.23
C TYR A 15 6.48 -12.79 0.91
N GLU A 16 5.20 -12.69 1.19
CA GLU A 16 4.39 -11.50 0.96
C GLU A 16 3.85 -11.01 2.31
N VAL A 17 3.97 -9.71 2.56
CA VAL A 17 3.25 -9.00 3.62
C VAL A 17 2.08 -8.28 2.94
N ILE A 18 0.88 -8.49 3.47
CA ILE A 18 -0.35 -7.99 2.88
C ILE A 18 -1.13 -7.19 3.91
N GLU A 19 -1.59 -6.01 3.51
CA GLU A 19 -2.45 -5.15 4.31
C GLU A 19 -3.56 -4.56 3.43
N LYS A 20 -4.77 -4.50 3.98
CA LYS A 20 -5.87 -3.79 3.34
C LYS A 20 -5.90 -2.36 3.86
N TYR A 21 -6.10 -1.42 2.95
CA TYR A 21 -6.34 -0.02 3.29
C TYR A 21 -7.62 0.45 2.60
N LYS A 22 -8.25 1.48 3.16
CA LYS A 22 -9.42 2.11 2.54
C LYS A 22 -8.92 3.26 1.68
N ASP A 23 -9.22 3.21 0.38
CA ASP A 23 -8.88 4.29 -0.53
C ASP A 23 -9.73 5.53 -0.18
N PRO A 24 -9.11 6.67 0.17
CA PRO A 24 -9.83 7.87 0.60
C PRO A 24 -10.61 8.52 -0.55
N LEU A 25 -10.18 8.35 -1.81
CA LEU A 25 -10.83 8.96 -2.97
C LEU A 25 -12.08 8.18 -3.39
N THR A 26 -12.01 6.85 -3.37
CA THR A 26 -13.09 5.99 -3.89
C THR A 26 -13.91 5.32 -2.80
N GLY A 27 -13.46 5.37 -1.54
CA GLY A 27 -14.06 4.66 -0.41
C GLY A 27 -13.95 3.13 -0.50
N LYS A 28 -13.28 2.59 -1.53
CA LYS A 28 -13.14 1.16 -1.78
C LYS A 28 -11.98 0.57 -0.98
N TRP A 29 -12.13 -0.68 -0.58
CA TRP A 29 -11.03 -1.45 0.02
C TRP A 29 -10.01 -1.84 -1.04
N ARG A 30 -8.75 -1.45 -0.84
CA ARG A 30 -7.62 -1.83 -1.67
C ARG A 30 -6.62 -2.65 -0.85
N THR A 31 -5.72 -3.34 -1.54
CA THR A 31 -4.73 -4.21 -0.92
C THR A 31 -3.33 -3.72 -1.28
N ALA A 32 -2.53 -3.38 -0.28
CA ALA A 32 -1.10 -3.15 -0.42
C ALA A 32 -0.36 -4.48 -0.20
N VAL A 33 0.59 -4.75 -1.08
CA VAL A 33 1.44 -5.94 -1.02
C VAL A 33 2.89 -5.52 -1.15
N VAL A 34 3.71 -6.04 -0.24
CA VAL A 34 5.16 -6.00 -0.32
C VAL A 34 5.66 -7.45 -0.34
N SER A 35 6.39 -7.79 -1.39
CA SER A 35 7.00 -9.11 -1.54
C SER A 35 8.49 -9.02 -1.26
N PHE A 36 8.99 -9.85 -0.36
CA PHE A 36 10.41 -9.97 -0.13
C PHE A 36 10.88 -11.36 -0.53
N THR A 37 11.95 -11.38 -1.31
CA THR A 37 12.62 -12.61 -1.72
C THR A 37 13.84 -12.75 -0.84
N ASN A 38 13.72 -13.50 0.24
CA ASN A 38 14.87 -13.79 1.07
C ASN A 38 14.84 -15.26 1.42
N THR A 39 15.90 -15.96 1.02
CA THR A 39 16.12 -17.41 1.10
C THR A 39 15.94 -18.01 2.51
N LYS A 40 15.67 -17.18 3.54
CA LYS A 40 15.69 -17.55 4.96
C LYS A 40 14.57 -16.97 5.84
N ASN A 41 13.58 -16.24 5.30
CA ASN A 41 12.45 -15.69 6.09
C ASN A 41 12.86 -15.08 7.44
N THR A 42 13.92 -14.27 7.44
CA THR A 42 14.53 -13.82 8.70
C THR A 42 13.65 -12.78 9.40
N PRO A 43 13.72 -12.67 10.74
CA PRO A 43 12.95 -11.67 11.48
C PRO A 43 13.24 -10.23 11.01
N ARG A 44 14.49 -9.96 10.61
CA ARG A 44 14.91 -8.67 10.05
C ARG A 44 14.23 -8.38 8.72
N ALA A 45 14.14 -9.36 7.83
CA ALA A 45 13.46 -9.21 6.54
C ALA A 45 11.95 -8.96 6.73
N ARG A 46 11.32 -9.64 7.69
CA ARG A 46 9.91 -9.38 8.04
C ARG A 46 9.70 -7.94 8.51
N ARG A 47 10.47 -7.48 9.51
CA ARG A 47 10.37 -6.10 10.03
C ARG A 47 10.63 -5.04 8.95
N GLN A 48 11.57 -5.31 8.04
CA GLN A 48 11.82 -4.42 6.92
C GLN A 48 10.63 -4.36 5.97
N ALA A 49 10.07 -5.52 5.60
CA ALA A 49 8.89 -5.58 4.73
C ALA A 49 7.65 -4.95 5.38
N GLU A 50 7.48 -5.06 6.71
CA GLU A 50 6.45 -4.35 7.46
C GLU A 50 6.59 -2.83 7.37
N ARG A 51 7.82 -2.32 7.53
CA ARG A 51 8.11 -0.89 7.42
C ARG A 51 7.86 -0.37 6.01
N GLU A 52 8.34 -1.09 5.00
CA GLU A 52 8.11 -0.75 3.60
C GLU A 52 6.63 -0.78 3.25
N LEU A 53 5.87 -1.73 3.78
CA LEU A 53 4.44 -1.81 3.55
C LEU A 53 3.69 -0.64 4.19
N LYS A 54 4.04 -0.25 5.42
CA LYS A 54 3.49 0.95 6.07
C LYS A 54 3.81 2.21 5.28
N ALA A 55 5.09 2.43 4.96
CA ALA A 55 5.51 3.58 4.15
C ALA A 55 4.77 3.65 2.82
N LYS A 56 4.57 2.50 2.15
CA LYS A 56 3.80 2.43 0.90
C LYS A 56 2.32 2.77 1.09
N VAL A 57 1.71 2.39 2.21
CA VAL A 57 0.33 2.78 2.52
C VAL A 57 0.26 4.27 2.81
N ASP A 58 1.19 4.81 3.58
CA ASP A 58 1.27 6.24 3.92
C ASP A 58 1.49 7.08 2.64
N ASP A 59 2.46 6.74 1.80
CA ASP A 59 2.70 7.40 0.50
C ASP A 59 1.46 7.38 -0.40
N LEU A 60 0.71 6.27 -0.41
CA LEU A 60 -0.53 6.17 -1.17
C LEU A 60 -1.57 7.12 -0.60
N LEU A 61 -1.74 7.19 0.72
CA LEU A 61 -2.69 8.11 1.36
C LEU A 61 -2.31 9.58 1.14
N ASP A 62 -1.03 9.93 1.30
CA ASP A 62 -0.49 11.28 1.11
C ASP A 62 -0.66 11.77 -0.34
N GLN A 63 -0.43 10.90 -1.33
CA GLN A 63 -0.70 11.20 -2.74
C GLN A 63 -2.18 11.52 -2.99
N PHE A 64 -3.10 10.96 -2.21
CA PHE A 64 -4.51 11.27 -2.34
C PHE A 64 -4.90 12.56 -1.63
N GLU A 65 -4.30 12.90 -0.49
CA GLU A 65 -4.55 14.17 0.21
C GLU A 65 -4.17 15.37 -0.66
N CYS A 66 -3.01 15.34 -1.31
CA CYS A 66 -2.58 16.45 -2.18
C CYS A 66 -3.42 16.60 -3.46
N CYS A 67 -4.06 15.52 -3.93
CA CYS A 67 -4.98 15.55 -5.07
C CYS A 67 -6.42 15.90 -4.69
N TYR A 68 -6.80 15.75 -3.42
CA TYR A 68 -8.13 16.11 -2.91
C TYR A 68 -8.24 17.62 -2.69
N ASP A 69 -7.21 18.24 -2.12
CA ASP A 69 -7.16 19.70 -1.92
C ASP A 69 -7.26 20.47 -3.25
N ASN A 70 -6.64 19.96 -4.33
CA ASN A 70 -6.71 20.60 -5.64
C ASN A 70 -8.11 20.50 -6.28
N LYS A 71 -8.90 19.44 -6.06
CA LYS A 71 -10.25 19.35 -6.66
C LYS A 71 -11.31 20.20 -5.95
N ASN A 72 -11.10 20.50 -4.68
CA ASN A 72 -11.98 21.41 -3.94
C ASN A 72 -11.72 22.89 -4.27
N PHE A 73 -10.50 23.26 -4.65
CA PHE A 73 -10.17 24.64 -5.02
C PHE A 73 -10.92 25.11 -6.29
N TRP A 74 -10.90 24.31 -7.36
CA TRP A 74 -11.53 24.68 -8.65
C TRP A 74 -13.06 24.49 -8.65
N SER A 75 -13.61 23.59 -7.83
CA SER A 75 -15.07 23.39 -7.73
C SER A 75 -15.78 24.44 -6.88
N THR A 76 -15.05 25.07 -5.95
CA THR A 76 -15.59 26.17 -5.12
C THR A 76 -15.66 27.48 -5.91
N GLN A 77 -14.69 27.75 -6.80
CA GLN A 77 -14.74 28.93 -7.68
C GLN A 77 -15.90 28.89 -8.69
N ALA A 78 -16.30 27.71 -9.16
CA ALA A 78 -17.39 27.56 -10.13
C ALA A 78 -18.82 27.72 -9.54
N LYS A 79 -18.96 27.84 -8.21
CA LYS A 79 -20.26 28.05 -7.53
C LYS A 79 -20.50 29.50 -7.07
N LEU A 80 -19.51 30.37 -7.26
CA LEU A 80 -19.55 31.78 -6.84
C LEU A 80 -19.77 32.76 -8.01
N VAL A 81 -20.15 32.25 -9.19
CA VAL A 81 -20.53 33.03 -10.38
C VAL A 81 -21.94 32.62 -10.79
#